data_AF-A0A530QQZ8-F1
#
_entry.id   AF-A0A530QQZ8-F1
#
_cell.length_a   1.000
_cell.length_b   1.000
_cell.length_c   1.000
_cell.angle_alpha   90.00
_cell.angle_beta   90.00
_cell.angle_gamma   90.00
#
_symmetry.space_group_name_H-M   'P 1'
#
loop_
_entity.id
_entity.type
_entity.pdbx_description
1 polymer ?
#
loop_
_entity_poly.entity_id
_entity_poly.type
_entity_poly.pdbx_seq_one_letter_code
_entity_poly.pdbx_strand_id
1 'polypeptide(L)'
;MKSGLILAERLKAHGKVERVNHPAYSNHPGKKTLAGYAGLFSFEVTEDVDIPAFVDALKFFRIGVSWGGHESLVVPAKASLEQTPGLNSMARFGVSPRTIRFNVGLESVEDLWADIAQAFDKAKK
;
A
#
# COMPACT_ATOMS: atom_id res chain seq x y z
N MET A 1 -7.76 -13.48 -0.41
CA MET A 1 -8.23 -12.59 -1.49
C MET A 1 -7.21 -12.58 -2.62
N LYS A 2 -7.60 -13.00 -3.83
CA LYS A 2 -6.67 -13.14 -4.96
C LYS A 2 -6.11 -11.79 -5.43
N SER A 3 -6.97 -10.77 -5.56
CA SER A 3 -6.58 -9.43 -6.04
C SER A 3 -5.46 -8.79 -5.20
N GLY A 4 -5.55 -8.87 -3.87
CA GLY A 4 -4.51 -8.33 -2.98
C GLY A 4 -3.13 -8.95 -3.21
N LEU A 5 -3.06 -10.27 -3.39
CA LEU A 5 -1.81 -10.97 -3.67
C LEU A 5 -1.24 -10.60 -5.05
N ILE A 6 -2.09 -10.55 -6.08
CA ILE A 6 -1.69 -10.18 -7.44
C ILE A 6 -1.11 -8.75 -7.46
N LEU A 7 -1.79 -7.79 -6.82
CA LEU A 7 -1.28 -6.41 -6.75
C LEU A 7 0.03 -6.33 -5.95
N ALA A 8 0.15 -7.08 -4.86
CA ALA A 8 1.39 -7.16 -4.10
C ALA A 8 2.55 -7.76 -4.92
N GLU A 9 2.29 -8.74 -5.79
CA GLU A 9 3.29 -9.31 -6.71
C GLU A 9 3.71 -8.29 -7.78
N ARG A 10 2.75 -7.62 -8.42
CA ARG A 10 3.02 -6.60 -9.44
C ARG A 10 3.79 -5.41 -8.87
N LEU A 11 3.41 -4.94 -7.67
CA LEU A 11 4.13 -3.90 -6.95
C LEU A 11 5.56 -4.34 -6.60
N LYS A 12 5.74 -5.57 -6.13
CA LYS A 12 7.08 -6.10 -5.80
C LYS A 12 8.02 -6.14 -7.01
N ALA A 13 7.47 -6.35 -8.21
CA ALA A 13 8.23 -6.33 -9.46
C ALA A 13 8.41 -4.92 -10.07
N HIS A 14 7.77 -3.90 -9.49
CA HIS A 14 7.77 -2.56 -10.06
C HIS A 14 9.03 -1.78 -9.68
N GLY A 15 9.72 -1.18 -10.66
CA GLY A 15 11.01 -0.50 -10.44
C GLY A 15 11.00 0.70 -9.50
N LYS A 16 9.81 1.24 -9.17
CA LYS A 16 9.63 2.34 -8.20
C LYS A 16 9.27 1.86 -6.79
N VAL A 17 9.30 0.56 -6.53
CA VAL A 17 8.96 -0.05 -5.23
C VAL A 17 10.18 -0.77 -4.68
N GLU A 18 10.62 -0.36 -3.49
CA GLU A 18 11.79 -0.93 -2.82
C GLU A 18 11.44 -2.18 -2.01
N ARG A 19 10.26 -2.17 -1.40
CA ARG A 19 9.81 -3.24 -0.49
C ARG A 19 8.31 -3.40 -0.50
N VAL A 20 7.84 -4.64 -0.41
CA VAL A 20 6.43 -4.97 -0.17
C VAL A 20 6.29 -5.74 1.13
N ASN A 21 5.50 -5.21 2.04
CA ASN A 21 5.17 -5.77 3.35
C ASN A 21 3.82 -6.48 3.27
N HIS A 22 3.84 -7.72 2.76
CA HIS A 22 2.66 -8.59 2.67
C HIS A 22 2.93 -9.92 3.40
N PRO A 23 1.98 -10.49 4.17
CA PRO A 23 2.21 -11.72 4.94
C PRO A 23 2.68 -12.92 4.10
N ALA A 24 2.31 -12.96 2.81
CA ALA A 24 2.80 -13.96 1.86
C ALA A 24 4.32 -13.96 1.67
N TYR A 25 5.01 -12.85 1.92
CA TYR A 25 6.47 -12.73 1.83
C TYR A 25 7.17 -12.80 3.18
N SER A 26 6.41 -12.97 4.28
CA SER A 26 6.98 -13.08 5.61
C SER A 26 7.68 -14.43 5.80
N ASN A 27 8.82 -14.41 6.48
CA ASN A 27 9.53 -15.59 6.96
C ASN A 27 9.05 -16.04 8.36
N HIS A 28 8.06 -15.37 8.93
CA HIS A 28 7.56 -15.69 10.27
C HIS A 28 6.88 -17.08 10.30
N PRO A 29 7.14 -17.94 11.30
CA PRO A 29 6.52 -19.27 11.40
C PRO A 29 5.00 -19.26 11.36
N GLY A 30 4.38 -18.21 11.93
CA GLY A 30 2.94 -17.98 11.90
C GLY A 30 2.33 -17.82 10.51
N LYS A 31 3.13 -17.62 9.44
CA LYS A 31 2.61 -17.67 8.06
C LYS A 31 1.91 -19.01 7.77
N LYS A 32 2.43 -20.11 8.32
CA LYS A 32 1.87 -21.46 8.14
C LYS A 32 0.51 -21.65 8.83
N THR A 33 0.13 -20.78 9.77
CA THR A 33 -1.16 -20.85 10.47
C THR A 33 -2.27 -20.08 9.75
N LEU A 34 -1.96 -19.40 8.65
CA LEU A 34 -2.93 -18.62 7.89
C LEU A 34 -3.64 -19.48 6.85
N ALA A 35 -4.97 -19.43 6.81
CA ALA A 35 -5.77 -20.05 5.76
C ALA A 35 -5.80 -19.24 4.44
N GLY A 36 -5.30 -18.01 4.47
CA GLY A 36 -5.25 -17.11 3.33
C GLY A 36 -4.85 -15.69 3.74
N TYR A 37 -4.83 -14.79 2.76
CA TYR A 37 -4.43 -13.39 2.96
C TYR A 37 -5.59 -12.44 2.64
N ALA A 38 -5.73 -11.38 3.42
CA ALA A 38 -6.64 -10.26 3.13
C ALA A 38 -6.06 -9.35 2.03
N GLY A 39 -6.83 -8.34 1.62
CA GLY A 39 -6.36 -7.28 0.72
C GLY A 39 -5.47 -6.22 1.41
N LEU A 40 -5.14 -6.39 2.69
CA LEU A 40 -4.41 -5.41 3.50
C LEU A 40 -2.91 -5.67 3.45
N PHE A 41 -2.14 -4.70 2.94
CA PHE A 41 -0.68 -4.73 2.95
C PHE A 41 -0.09 -3.33 2.78
N SER A 42 1.22 -3.19 2.91
CA SER A 42 1.91 -1.95 2.58
C SER A 42 3.12 -2.18 1.69
N PHE A 43 3.64 -1.11 1.11
CA PHE A 43 4.84 -1.10 0.30
C PHE A 43 5.58 0.23 0.47
N GLU A 44 6.88 0.23 0.20
CA GLU A 44 7.73 1.40 0.26
C GLU A 44 8.23 1.73 -1.14
N VAL A 45 8.14 3.02 -1.49
CA VAL A 45 8.48 3.54 -2.81
C VAL A 45 9.85 4.22 -2.82
N THR A 46 10.57 4.11 -3.94
CA THR A 46 11.87 4.77 -4.16
C THR A 46 11.75 6.28 -4.02
N GLU A 47 12.83 6.99 -3.71
CA GLU A 47 12.83 8.44 -3.54
C GLU A 47 12.27 9.22 -4.74
N ASP A 48 12.33 8.65 -5.94
CA ASP A 48 11.86 9.19 -7.22
C ASP A 48 10.33 9.30 -7.33
N VAL A 49 9.58 8.78 -6.35
CA VAL A 49 8.12 8.90 -6.28
C VAL A 49 7.69 10.09 -5.41
N ASP A 50 6.86 10.97 -5.95
CA ASP A 50 6.11 11.96 -5.19
C ASP A 50 4.85 11.28 -4.61
N ILE A 51 4.83 11.06 -3.29
CA ILE A 51 3.77 10.31 -2.61
C ILE A 51 2.42 11.05 -2.64
N PRO A 52 2.34 12.35 -2.27
CA PRO A 52 1.14 13.14 -2.51
C PRO A 52 0.60 13.01 -3.94
N ALA A 53 1.46 13.23 -4.95
CA ALA A 53 1.03 13.13 -6.35
C ALA A 53 0.55 11.73 -6.74
N PHE A 54 1.18 10.67 -6.21
CA PHE A 54 0.73 9.29 -6.40
C PHE A 54 -0.66 9.06 -5.81
N VAL A 55 -0.86 9.45 -4.55
CA VAL A 55 -2.13 9.24 -3.83
C VAL A 55 -3.25 10.04 -4.47
N ASP A 56 -3.02 11.30 -4.83
CA ASP A 56 -4.00 12.17 -5.46
C ASP A 56 -4.36 11.73 -6.89
N ALA A 57 -3.46 11.00 -7.55
CA ALA A 57 -3.69 10.47 -8.90
C ALA A 57 -4.57 9.21 -8.93
N LEU A 58 -4.72 8.49 -7.82
CA LEU A 58 -5.52 7.26 -7.73
C LEU A 58 -7.01 7.59 -7.91
N LYS A 59 -7.70 6.78 -8.71
CA LYS A 59 -9.12 6.94 -9.04
C LYS A 59 -10.01 5.97 -8.27
N PHE A 60 -9.52 4.75 -8.01
CA PHE A 60 -10.27 3.72 -7.30
C PHE A 60 -9.92 3.71 -5.81
N PHE A 61 -8.63 3.88 -5.48
CA PHE A 61 -8.20 3.91 -4.09
C PHE A 61 -8.55 5.25 -3.44
N ARG A 62 -9.42 5.22 -2.43
CA ARG A 62 -9.80 6.41 -1.66
C ARG A 62 -8.94 6.54 -0.41
N ILE A 63 -8.63 7.77 -0.01
CA ILE A 63 -7.95 8.00 1.28
C ILE A 63 -8.88 7.55 2.42
N GLY A 64 -8.46 6.55 3.19
CA GLY A 64 -9.29 5.98 4.25
C GLY A 64 -8.48 5.16 5.25
N VAL A 65 -8.58 5.52 6.54
CA VAL A 65 -7.80 4.88 7.62
C VAL A 65 -8.30 3.48 8.00
N SER A 66 -9.57 3.18 7.74
CA SER A 66 -10.19 1.86 7.96
C SER A 66 -9.70 0.82 6.93
N TRP A 67 -10.26 -0.38 6.97
CA TRP A 67 -9.97 -1.49 6.05
C TRP A 67 -11.03 -2.60 6.20
N GLY A 68 -11.03 -3.58 5.29
CA GLY A 68 -11.92 -4.75 5.35
C GLY A 68 -13.31 -4.57 4.71
N GLY A 69 -13.62 -3.36 4.21
CA GLY A 69 -14.77 -3.10 3.36
C GLY A 69 -14.55 -3.57 1.91
N HIS A 70 -15.56 -3.38 1.07
CA HIS A 70 -15.47 -3.71 -0.36
C HIS A 70 -14.72 -2.65 -1.16
N GLU A 71 -14.46 -1.47 -0.59
CA GLU A 71 -13.75 -0.38 -1.24
C GLU A 71 -12.24 -0.51 -1.12
N SER A 72 -11.55 -0.17 -2.21
CA SER A 72 -10.11 0.02 -2.21
C SER A 72 -9.73 1.31 -1.46
N LEU A 73 -8.83 1.21 -0.47
CA LEU A 73 -8.39 2.34 0.36
C LEU A 73 -6.88 2.49 0.39
N VAL A 74 -6.40 3.73 0.51
CA VAL A 74 -4.99 4.08 0.63
C VAL A 74 -4.71 4.93 1.88
N VAL A 75 -3.57 4.69 2.53
CA VAL A 75 -3.02 5.56 3.57
C VAL A 75 -1.53 5.78 3.31
N PRO A 76 -1.09 7.02 2.97
CA PRO A 76 0.32 7.36 2.95
C PRO A 76 0.83 7.57 4.37
N ALA A 77 1.88 6.84 4.77
CA ALA A 77 2.49 6.98 6.10
C ALA A 77 3.02 8.40 6.33
N LYS A 78 3.50 9.07 5.27
CA LYS A 78 3.91 10.48 5.30
C LYS A 78 2.86 11.38 5.99
N ALA A 79 1.59 11.29 5.58
CA ALA A 79 0.52 12.11 6.16
C ALA A 79 0.29 11.80 7.64
N SER A 80 0.39 10.53 8.05
CA SER A 80 0.27 10.14 9.46
C SER A 80 1.47 10.55 10.31
N LEU A 81 2.68 10.57 9.73
CA LEU A 81 3.91 10.99 10.40
C LEU A 81 3.99 12.50 10.65
N GLU A 82 3.30 13.30 9.84
CA GLU A 82 3.18 14.74 10.01
C GLU A 82 2.11 15.14 11.05
N GLN A 83 1.30 14.19 11.54
CA GLN A 83 0.38 14.43 12.66
C GLN A 83 1.11 14.61 13.99
N THR A 84 0.43 15.20 14.98
CA THR A 84 0.97 15.63 16.28
C THR A 84 2.08 14.70 16.83
N PRO A 85 3.31 15.21 17.00
CA PRO A 85 4.43 14.44 17.52
C PRO A 85 4.10 13.79 18.88
N GLY A 86 4.47 12.51 19.05
CA GLY A 86 4.37 11.79 20.34
C GLY A 86 3.11 10.93 20.54
N LEU A 87 2.06 11.07 19.73
CA LEU A 87 0.85 10.21 19.78
C LEU A 87 0.71 9.25 18.60
N ASN A 88 1.68 9.28 17.68
CA ASN A 88 1.63 8.55 16.43
C ASN A 88 2.30 7.17 16.55
N SER A 89 1.53 6.10 16.32
CA SER A 89 2.02 4.72 16.31
C SER A 89 3.03 4.43 15.20
N MET A 90 2.88 5.03 14.01
CA MET A 90 3.83 4.88 12.92
C MET A 90 5.22 5.39 13.29
N ALA A 91 5.30 6.55 13.96
CA ALA A 91 6.56 7.07 14.49
C ALA A 91 7.14 6.15 15.57
N ARG A 92 6.31 5.68 16.52
CA ARG A 92 6.73 4.75 17.58
C ARG A 92 7.32 3.45 17.03
N PHE A 93 6.76 2.91 15.95
CA PHE A 93 7.22 1.67 15.32
C PHE A 93 8.27 1.88 14.22
N GLY A 94 8.74 3.11 14.00
CA GLY A 94 9.77 3.41 12.99
C GLY A 94 9.31 3.15 11.56
N VAL A 95 8.03 3.36 11.25
CA VAL A 95 7.49 3.20 9.90
C VAL A 95 8.08 4.29 9.00
N SER A 96 8.64 3.88 7.86
CA SER A 96 9.21 4.79 6.87
C SER A 96 8.16 5.77 6.33
N PRO A 97 8.46 7.07 6.17
CA PRO A 97 7.57 8.03 5.50
C PRO A 97 7.32 7.68 4.03
N ARG A 98 8.13 6.79 3.45
CA ARG A 98 7.96 6.25 2.09
C ARG A 98 6.93 5.11 2.01
N THR A 99 6.35 4.71 3.14
CA THR A 99 5.37 3.63 3.19
C THR A 99 4.00 4.09 2.70
N ILE A 100 3.37 3.30 1.84
CA ILE A 100 1.97 3.43 1.43
C ILE A 100 1.24 2.14 1.80
N ARG A 101 0.11 2.25 2.50
CA ARG A 101 -0.73 1.11 2.88
C ARG A 101 -1.95 1.03 1.97
N PHE A 102 -2.22 -0.15 1.43
CA PHE A 102 -3.45 -0.45 0.71
C PHE A 102 -4.35 -1.40 1.50
N ASN A 103 -5.66 -1.14 1.43
CA ASN A 103 -6.69 -2.15 1.53
C ASN A 103 -7.23 -2.36 0.11
N VAL A 104 -7.04 -3.54 -0.46
CA VAL A 104 -7.58 -3.90 -1.76
C VAL A 104 -9.03 -4.36 -1.61
N GLY A 105 -9.95 -3.64 -2.24
CA GLY A 105 -11.38 -3.91 -2.28
C GLY A 105 -11.77 -4.92 -3.36
N LEU A 106 -13.07 -5.08 -3.59
CA LEU A 106 -13.66 -6.09 -4.47
C LEU A 106 -13.71 -5.68 -5.95
N GLU A 107 -13.07 -4.56 -6.32
CA GLU A 107 -12.97 -4.12 -7.71
C GLU A 107 -12.14 -5.10 -8.58
N SER A 108 -12.23 -4.93 -9.89
CA SER A 108 -11.43 -5.69 -10.85
C SER A 108 -9.94 -5.46 -10.60
N VAL A 109 -9.17 -6.55 -10.46
CA VAL A 109 -7.73 -6.47 -10.21
C VAL A 109 -6.98 -5.76 -11.34
N GLU A 110 -7.46 -5.87 -12.58
CA GLU A 110 -6.83 -5.20 -13.72
C GLU A 110 -7.13 -3.69 -13.72
N ASP A 111 -8.33 -3.29 -13.30
CA ASP A 111 -8.67 -1.86 -13.17
C ASP A 111 -7.87 -1.22 -12.03
N LEU A 112 -7.75 -1.91 -10.90
CA LEU A 112 -6.92 -1.45 -9.78
C LEU A 112 -5.43 -1.35 -10.17
N TRP A 113 -4.91 -2.32 -10.94
CA TRP A 113 -3.54 -2.23 -11.42
C TRP A 113 -3.34 -1.10 -12.43
N ALA A 114 -4.26 -0.92 -13.38
CA ALA A 114 -4.21 0.19 -14.31
C ALA A 114 -4.22 1.55 -13.60
N ASP A 115 -5.01 1.66 -12.52
CA ASP A 115 -5.06 2.85 -11.68
C ASP A 115 -3.75 3.11 -10.92
N ILE A 116 -3.15 2.07 -10.36
CA ILE A 116 -1.84 2.14 -9.69
C ILE A 116 -0.74 2.52 -10.69
N ALA A 117 -0.72 1.90 -11.87
CA ALA A 117 0.29 2.16 -12.89
C ALA A 117 0.22 3.61 -13.39
N GLN A 118 -0.98 4.12 -13.73
CA GLN A 118 -1.11 5.52 -14.15
C GLN A 118 -0.79 6.51 -13.02
N ALA A 119 -1.02 6.13 -11.76
CA ALA A 119 -0.65 6.96 -10.62
C ALA A 119 0.88 7.05 -10.49
N PHE A 120 1.61 5.95 -10.70
CA PHE A 120 3.07 5.97 -10.74
C PHE A 120 3.64 6.84 -11.86
N ASP A 121 2.99 6.89 -13.02
CA ASP A 121 3.43 7.73 -14.14
C ASP A 121 3.31 9.22 -13.82
N LYS A 122 2.22 9.62 -13.15
CA LYS A 122 1.98 11.01 -12.72
C LYS A 122 2.83 11.45 -11.53
N ALA A 123 3.28 10.50 -10.72
CA ALA A 123 4.00 10.74 -9.48
C ALA A 123 5.52 10.75 -9.62
N LYS A 124 6.05 10.91 -10.84
CA LYS A 124 7.49 10.99 -11.06
C LYS A 124 8.00 12.37 -10.61
N LYS A 125 9.01 12.38 -9.76
CA LYS A 125 9.77 13.60 -9.45
C LYS A 125 10.66 14.03 -10.61
#